data_AF-A0A833GFS3-F1
#
_entry.id   AF-A0A833GFS3-F1
#
_cell.length_a   1.000
_cell.length_b   1.000
_cell.length_c   1.000
_cell.angle_alpha   90.00
_cell.angle_beta   90.00
_cell.angle_gamma   90.00
#
_symmetry.space_group_name_H-M   'P 1'
#
loop_
_entity.id
_entity.type
_entity.pdbx_description
1 polymer ?
#
loop_
_entity_poly.entity_id
_entity_poly.type
_entity_poly.pdbx_seq_one_letter_code
_entity_poly.pdbx_strand_id
1 'polypeptide(L)' 'MFRVYSGPQGSRLGPLDKRRHLFKSFATLDEAIGWAHRVSRDGRSALLIEGDDGTQLDKRDLAKALRHRSGEHAARI' A
#
# COMPACT_ATOMS: atom_id res chain seq x y z
N MET A 1 13.87 -3.51 3.57
CA MET A 1 13.11 -2.27 3.79
C MET A 1 11.99 -2.22 2.76
N PHE A 2 10.84 -1.65 3.11
CA PHE A 2 9.67 -1.55 2.25
C PHE A 2 9.34 -0.08 1.96
N ARG A 3 8.91 0.22 0.74
CA ARG A 3 8.50 1.54 0.28
C ARG A 3 7.03 1.48 -0.11
N VAL A 4 6.21 2.37 0.46
CA VAL A 4 4.81 2.52 0.07
C VAL A 4 4.65 3.81 -0.72
N TYR A 5 4.21 3.67 -1.96
CA TYR A 5 3.83 4.77 -2.82
C TYR A 5 2.34 5.06 -2.64
N SER A 6 1.98 6.33 -2.49
CA SER A 6 0.59 6.75 -2.33
C SER A 6 0.30 7.99 -3.15
N GLY A 7 -0.95 8.16 -3.57
CA GLY A 7 -1.39 9.37 -4.27
C GLY A 7 -2.85 9.72 -3.96
N PRO A 8 -3.36 10.79 -4.57
CA PRO A 8 -4.79 11.09 -4.59
C PRO A 8 -5.64 9.88 -5.01
N GLN A 9 -6.90 9.89 -4.62
CA GLN A 9 -7.83 8.85 -5.06
C GLN A 9 -7.91 8.81 -6.59
N GLY A 10 -7.91 7.61 -7.16
CA GLY A 10 -7.93 7.43 -8.62
C GLY A 10 -6.56 7.53 -9.30
N SER A 11 -5.50 7.95 -8.59
CA SER A 11 -4.14 7.94 -9.12
C SER A 11 -3.71 6.54 -9.59
N ARG A 12 -2.85 6.55 -10.61
CA ARG A 12 -2.17 5.37 -11.17
C ARG A 12 -0.68 5.66 -11.20
N LEU A 13 0.11 4.65 -10.88
CA LEU A 13 1.56 4.76 -10.86
C LEU A 13 2.10 4.14 -12.14
N GLY A 14 2.52 4.99 -13.08
CA GLY A 14 3.17 4.55 -14.31
C GLY A 14 4.65 4.19 -14.08
N PRO A 15 5.26 3.34 -14.92
CA PRO A 15 6.66 2.91 -14.75
C PRO A 15 7.66 4.08 -14.71
N LEU A 16 7.44 5.10 -15.55
CA LEU A 16 8.26 6.31 -15.61
C LEU A 16 7.94 7.29 -14.48
N ASP A 17 6.70 7.28 -13.99
CA ASP A 17 6.21 8.19 -12.95
C ASP A 17 6.68 7.80 -11.55
N LYS A 18 7.02 6.52 -11.36
CA LYS A 18 7.52 5.97 -10.09
C LYS A 18 8.72 6.72 -9.52
N ARG A 19 9.65 7.16 -10.38
CA ARG A 19 10.86 7.88 -9.97
C ARG A 19 10.56 9.29 -9.41
N ARG A 20 9.37 9.82 -9.71
CA ARG A 20 8.93 11.16 -9.29
C ARG A 20 7.93 11.10 -8.14
N HIS A 21 7.43 9.92 -7.82
CA HIS A 21 6.45 9.72 -6.75
C HIS A 21 7.11 9.67 -5.38
N LEU A 22 6.53 10.42 -4.44
CA LEU A 22 6.88 10.33 -3.04
C LEU A 22 6.47 8.96 -2.49
N PHE A 23 7.35 8.38 -1.68
CA PHE A 23 7.09 7.16 -0.93
C PHE A 23 7.42 7.37 0.54
N LYS A 24 6.81 6.54 1.38
CA LYS A 24 7.20 6.38 2.77
C LYS A 24 7.83 5.01 2.98
N SER A 25 8.93 4.94 3.73
CA SER A 25 9.63 3.70 4.02
C SER A 25 9.22 3.09 5.37
N PHE A 26 9.28 1.76 5.45
CA PHE A 26 8.96 0.96 6.63
C PHE A 26 9.95 -0.21 6.74
N ALA A 27 10.23 -0.65 7.96
CA ALA A 27 11.17 -1.74 8.20
C ALA A 27 10.57 -3.09 7.76
N THR A 28 9.27 -3.28 8.00
CA THR A 28 8.55 -4.54 7.73
C THR A 28 7.40 -4.39 6.73
N LEU A 29 7.01 -5.51 6.11
CA LEU A 29 5.87 -5.55 5.19
C LEU A 29 4.55 -5.29 5.93
N ASP A 30 4.39 -5.79 7.15
CA ASP A 30 3.20 -5.58 7.98
C ASP A 30 2.95 -4.10 8.29
N GLU A 31 4.01 -3.35 8.63
CA GLU A 31 3.95 -1.91 8.82
C GLU A 31 3.57 -1.19 7.53
N ALA A 32 4.16 -1.60 6.40
CA ALA A 32 3.85 -1.05 5.09
C ALA A 32 2.36 -1.25 4.71
N ILE A 33 1.82 -2.47 4.89
CA ILE A 33 0.41 -2.78 4.65
C ILE A 33 -0.49 -2.03 5.64
N GLY A 34 -0.07 -1.91 6.92
CA GLY A 34 -0.82 -1.16 7.92
C GLY A 34 -0.94 0.32 7.58
N TRP A 35 0.13 0.92 7.07
CA TRP A 35 0.08 2.29 6.57
C TRP A 35 -0.74 2.41 5.29
N ALA A 36 -0.61 1.47 4.33
CA ALA A 36 -1.42 1.43 3.12
C ALA A 36 -2.94 1.37 3.43
N HIS A 37 -3.33 0.63 4.46
CA HIS A 37 -4.71 0.60 4.95
C HIS A 37 -5.14 1.97 5.50
N ARG A 38 -4.29 2.59 6.34
CA ARG A 38 -4.57 3.91 6.94
C ARG A 38 -4.78 4.98 5.88
N VAL A 39 -3.86 5.11 4.92
CA VAL A 39 -3.98 6.14 3.88
C VAL A 39 -5.22 5.95 3.00
N SER A 40 -5.66 4.70 2.82
CA SER A 40 -6.88 4.39 2.08
C SER A 40 -8.14 4.83 2.83
N ARG A 41 -8.12 4.81 4.16
CA ARG A 41 -9.21 5.35 5.01
C ARG A 41 -9.22 6.88 5.03
N ASP A 42 -8.06 7.51 4.90
CA ASP A 42 -7.91 8.98 4.91
C ASP A 42 -8.18 9.64 3.53
N GLY A 43 -8.84 8.93 2.60
CA GLY A 43 -9.22 9.46 1.28
C GLY A 43 -8.10 9.51 0.24
N ARG A 44 -6.94 8.89 0.52
CA ARG A 44 -5.85 8.68 -0.44
C ARG A 44 -5.87 7.25 -0.96
N SER A 45 -5.00 6.91 -1.88
CA SER A 45 -4.85 5.53 -2.35
C SER A 45 -3.40 5.10 -2.25
N ALA A 46 -3.15 3.96 -1.60
CA ALA A 46 -1.90 3.23 -1.76
C ALA A 46 -1.83 2.67 -3.18
N LEU A 47 -0.71 2.89 -3.85
CA LEU A 47 -0.53 2.59 -5.28
C LEU A 47 0.36 1.38 -5.49
N LEU A 48 1.39 1.23 -4.67
CA LEU A 48 2.40 0.18 -4.76
C LEU A 48 3.13 0.02 -3.42
N ILE A 49 3.41 -1.21 -3.01
CA ILE A 49 4.42 -1.52 -2.00
C ILE A 49 5.57 -2.27 -2.68
N GLU A 50 6.80 -1.88 -2.39
CA GLU A 50 7.98 -2.65 -2.82
C GLU A 50 8.96 -2.88 -1.70
N GLY A 51 9.50 -4.09 -1.63
CA GLY A 51 10.61 -4.43 -0.75
C GLY A 51 11.93 -4.48 -1.51
N ASP A 52 13.03 -4.21 -0.81
CA ASP A 52 14.38 -4.48 -1.35
C ASP A 52 14.66 -5.99 -1.54
N ASP A 53 13.80 -6.85 -1.00
CA ASP A 53 13.79 -8.30 -1.21
C ASP A 53 13.09 -8.74 -2.51
N GLY A 54 12.66 -7.77 -3.33
CA GLY A 54 11.94 -8.03 -4.58
C GLY A 54 10.42 -8.16 -4.42
N THR A 55 9.90 -8.05 -3.19
CA THR A 55 8.46 -7.99 -2.92
C THR A 55 7.83 -6.85 -3.71
N GLN A 56 6.72 -7.10 -4.42
CA GLN A 56 5.91 -6.06 -5.07
C GLN A 56 4.43 -6.38 -4.84
N LEU A 57 3.69 -5.39 -4.32
CA LEU A 57 2.22 -5.44 -4.20
C LEU A 57 1.63 -4.26 -4.94
N ASP A 58 1.02 -4.52 -6.09
CA ASP A 58 0.32 -3.49 -6.86
C ASP A 58 -1.07 -3.19 -6.27
N LYS A 59 -1.75 -2.20 -6.83
CA LYS A 59 -3.09 -1.78 -6.39
C LYS A 59 -4.09 -2.93 -6.24
N ARG A 60 -4.04 -3.95 -7.11
CA ARG A 60 -4.92 -5.13 -7.04
C ARG A 60 -4.56 -6.02 -5.85
N ASP A 61 -3.28 -6.29 -5.63
CA ASP A 61 -2.82 -7.08 -4.48
C ASP A 61 -3.09 -6.37 -3.16
N LEU A 62 -2.90 -5.05 -3.13
CA LEU A 62 -3.27 -4.22 -1.99
C LEU A 62 -4.79 -4.29 -1.74
N ALA A 63 -5.62 -4.14 -2.77
CA ALA A 63 -7.07 -4.27 -2.60
C ALA A 63 -7.48 -5.63 -2.01
N LYS A 64 -6.81 -6.73 -2.41
CA LYS A 64 -7.03 -8.05 -1.82
C LYS A 64 -6.56 -8.08 -0.35
N ALA A 65 -5.32 -7.70 -0.07
CA ALA A 65 -4.72 -7.72 1.27
C ALA A 65 -5.52 -6.87 2.27
N LEU A 66 -5.99 -5.70 1.85
CA LEU A 66 -6.78 -4.80 2.68
C LEU A 66 -8.19 -5.35 2.97
N ARG A 67 -8.82 -6.05 2.01
CA ARG A 67 -10.10 -6.74 2.23
C ARG A 67 -9.97 -7.88 3.24
N HIS A 68 -8.90 -8.66 3.17
CA HIS A 68 -8.63 -9.72 4.15
C HIS A 68 -8.47 -9.15 5.56
N ARG A 69 -7.69 -8.08 5.72
CA ARG A 69 -7.50 -7.41 7.02
C ARG A 69 -8.80 -6.85 7.61
N SER A 70 -9.68 -6.29 6.78
CA SER A 70 -10.98 -5.79 7.25
C SER A 70 -11.91 -6.92 7.70
N GLY A 71 -11.85 -8.09 7.05
CA GLY A 71 -12.60 -9.28 7.45
C GLY A 71 -12.12 -9.88 8.77
N GLU A 72 -10.79 -9.92 9.00
CA GLU A 72 -10.21 -10.40 10.25
C GLU A 72 -10.50 -9.47 11.45
N HIS A 73 -10.69 -8.17 11.21
CA HIS A 73 -11.08 -7.23 12.26
C HIS A 73 -12.59 -7.33 12.59
N ALA A 74 -13.43 -7.62 11.60
CA ALA A 74 -14.86 -7.83 11.79
C ALA A 74 -15.21 -9.19 12.42
N ALA A 75 -14.36 -10.21 12.26
CA ALA A 75 -14.55 -11.53 12.87
C ALA A 75 -14.07 -11.62 14.34
N ARG A 76 -13.54 -10.52 14.89
CA ARG A 76 -13.00 -10.44 16.27
C ARG A 76 -13.84 -9.57 17.21
N ILE A 77 -15.06 -9.17 16.79
CA ILE A 77 -16.02 -8.41 17.60
C ILE A 77 -17.25 -9.24 17.95
#